data_AF-A0A4Y8GNI5-F1
#
_entry.id   AF-A0A4Y8GNI5-F1
#
_cell.length_a   1.000
_cell.length_b   1.000
_cell.length_c   1.000
_cell.angle_alpha   90.00
_cell.angle_beta   90.00
_cell.angle_gamma   90.00
#
_symmetry.space_group_name_H-M   'P 1'
#
loop_
_entity.id
_entity.type
_entity.pdbx_description
1 polymer ?
#
loop_
_entity_poly.entity_id
_entity_poly.type
_entity_poly.pdbx_seq_one_letter_code
_entity_poly.pdbx_strand_id
1 'polypeptide(L)'
;MVPETNLLSSELADVIRKLDISNLNADDTLQLANSSEECCAGLCHGLHFLGKTFVSFADSNVLEFSPESLCQLGHGLLASALLIPALIQIQKSAERQIINTDTGEA
;
A
#
# COMPACT_ATOMS: atom_id res chain seq x y z
N MET A 1 13.15 -6.55 -24.87
CA MET A 1 11.73 -6.17 -24.71
C MET A 1 11.47 -6.23 -23.21
N VAL A 2 11.28 -5.08 -22.55
CA VAL A 2 10.98 -5.09 -21.12
C VAL A 2 9.59 -5.71 -20.98
N PRO A 3 9.39 -6.73 -20.12
CA PRO A 3 8.08 -7.37 -20.01
C PRO A 3 7.05 -6.32 -19.64
N GLU A 4 5.92 -6.28 -20.35
CA GLU A 4 4.71 -5.64 -19.85
C GLU A 4 4.29 -6.41 -18.59
N THR A 5 4.87 -6.04 -17.47
CA THR A 5 4.36 -6.37 -16.15
C THR A 5 3.15 -5.47 -15.98
N ASN A 6 2.08 -5.84 -16.70
CA ASN A 6 0.81 -5.15 -16.71
C ASN A 6 0.40 -4.87 -15.27
N LEU A 7 0.10 -3.59 -15.04
CA LEU A 7 -0.01 -2.91 -13.76
C LEU A 7 -1.20 -3.41 -12.92
N LEU A 8 -1.09 -4.63 -12.39
CA LEU A 8 -2.07 -5.23 -11.47
C LEU A 8 -2.28 -4.40 -10.20
N SER A 9 -1.37 -3.47 -9.87
CA SER A 9 -1.50 -2.60 -8.71
C SER A 9 -2.65 -1.59 -8.84
N SER A 10 -3.01 -1.20 -10.06
CA SER A 10 -4.19 -0.34 -10.30
C SER A 10 -5.49 -1.10 -10.03
N GLU A 11 -5.60 -2.32 -10.54
CA GLU A 11 -6.73 -3.22 -10.33
C GLU A 11 -6.88 -3.60 -8.85
N LEU A 12 -5.77 -3.95 -8.18
CA LEU A 12 -5.77 -4.28 -6.76
C LEU A 12 -6.17 -3.08 -5.89
N ALA A 13 -5.63 -1.90 -6.15
CA ALA A 13 -6.01 -0.70 -5.42
C ALA A 13 -7.51 -0.38 -5.60
N ASP A 14 -8.04 -0.58 -6.81
CA ASP A 14 -9.47 -0.42 -7.09
C ASP A 14 -10.33 -1.44 -6.35
N VAL A 15 -9.89 -2.71 -6.29
CA VAL A 15 -10.57 -3.77 -5.53
C VAL A 15 -10.58 -3.44 -4.04
N ILE A 16 -9.45 -3.03 -3.47
CA ILE A 16 -9.35 -2.64 -2.05
C ILE A 16 -10.31 -1.48 -1.75
N ARG A 17 -10.36 -0.45 -2.60
CA ARG A 17 -11.26 0.71 -2.40
C ARG A 17 -12.75 0.35 -2.48
N LYS A 18 -13.09 -0.73 -3.18
CA LYS A 18 -14.47 -1.19 -3.40
C LYS A 18 -14.87 -2.36 -2.49
N LEU A 19 -13.98 -2.82 -1.61
CA LEU A 19 -14.28 -3.93 -0.71
C LEU A 19 -15.44 -3.53 0.22
N ASP A 20 -16.52 -4.30 0.16
CA ASP A 20 -17.63 -4.15 1.09
C ASP A 20 -17.32 -4.90 2.39
N ILE A 21 -17.18 -4.15 3.47
CA ILE A 21 -16.84 -4.66 4.80
C ILE A 21 -18.06 -4.73 5.74
N SER A 22 -19.26 -4.37 5.26
CA SER A 22 -20.47 -4.25 6.09
C SER A 22 -20.86 -5.53 6.83
N ASN A 23 -20.46 -6.70 6.32
CA ASN A 23 -20.79 -8.01 6.88
C ASN A 23 -19.66 -8.64 7.72
N LEU A 24 -18.55 -7.93 7.94
CA LEU A 24 -17.49 -8.42 8.82
C LEU A 24 -17.93 -8.37 10.29
N ASN A 25 -17.55 -9.39 11.06
CA ASN A 25 -17.71 -9.33 12.52
C ASN A 25 -16.65 -8.40 13.14
N ALA A 26 -16.78 -8.13 14.45
CA ALA A 26 -15.88 -7.21 15.14
C ALA A 26 -14.41 -7.64 15.10
N ASP A 27 -14.11 -8.93 15.24
CA ASP A 27 -12.74 -9.45 15.21
C ASP A 27 -12.12 -9.31 13.81
N ASP A 28 -12.85 -9.72 12.77
CA ASP A 28 -12.42 -9.59 11.38
C ASP A 28 -12.23 -8.12 10.97
N THR A 29 -13.10 -7.23 11.46
CA THR A 29 -12.99 -5.78 11.20
C THR A 29 -11.75 -5.20 11.87
N LEU A 30 -11.46 -5.60 13.10
CA LEU A 30 -10.26 -5.20 13.83
C LEU A 30 -8.98 -5.72 13.15
N GLN A 31 -8.99 -7.00 12.75
CA GLN A 31 -7.89 -7.59 11.99
C GLN A 31 -7.67 -6.87 10.65
N LEU A 32 -8.73 -6.50 9.95
CA LEU A 32 -8.64 -5.74 8.70
C LEU A 32 -8.02 -4.35 8.92
N ALA A 33 -8.42 -3.64 9.98
CA ALA A 33 -7.85 -2.34 10.31
C ALA A 33 -6.33 -2.46 10.59
N ASN A 34 -5.95 -3.39 11.48
CA ASN A 34 -4.56 -3.59 11.88
C ASN A 34 -3.68 -4.05 10.71
N SER A 35 -4.15 -5.02 9.92
CA SER A 35 -3.39 -5.53 8.77
C SER A 35 -3.24 -4.48 7.67
N SER A 36 -4.25 -3.62 7.47
CA SER A 36 -4.17 -2.50 6.53
C SER A 36 -3.15 -1.45 6.98
N GLU A 37 -3.12 -1.14 8.27
CA GLU A 37 -2.12 -0.25 8.88
C GLU A 37 -0.70 -0.83 8.72
N GLU A 38 -0.52 -2.11 9.06
CA GLU A 38 0.78 -2.80 8.95
C GLU A 38 1.27 -2.84 7.49
N CYS A 39 0.40 -3.17 6.54
CA CYS A 39 0.75 -3.13 5.12
C CYS A 39 1.16 -1.73 4.66
N CYS A 40 0.43 -0.70 5.09
CA CYS A 40 0.75 0.69 4.79
C CYS A 40 2.11 1.08 5.37
N ALA A 41 2.38 0.72 6.63
CA ALA A 41 3.66 0.96 7.29
C ALA A 41 4.82 0.25 6.56
N GLY A 42 4.62 -1.00 6.13
CA GLY A 42 5.60 -1.76 5.35
C GLY A 42 5.94 -1.10 4.01
N LEU A 43 4.94 -0.64 3.26
CA LEU A 43 5.14 0.09 2.01
C LEU A 43 5.89 1.42 2.24
N CYS A 44 5.47 2.20 3.25
CA CYS A 44 6.15 3.43 3.63
C CYS A 44 7.62 3.19 4.05
N HIS A 45 7.88 2.11 4.79
CA HIS A 45 9.23 1.71 5.16
C HIS A 45 10.08 1.37 3.92
N GLY A 46 9.53 0.60 2.98
CA GLY A 46 10.18 0.30 1.71
C GLY A 46 10.52 1.55 0.89
N LEU A 47 9.58 2.50 0.79
CA LEU A 47 9.81 3.79 0.13
C LEU A 47 10.88 4.63 0.84
N HIS A 48 10.90 4.62 2.17
CA HIS A 48 11.93 5.29 2.95
C HIS A 48 13.32 4.69 2.69
N PHE A 49 13.44 3.36 2.75
CA PHE A 49 14.68 2.65 2.44
C PHE A 49 15.16 2.96 1.01
N LEU A 50 14.25 2.96 0.05
CA LEU A 50 14.54 3.27 -1.34
C LEU A 50 15.05 4.72 -1.51
N GLY A 51 14.41 5.68 -0.85
CA GLY A 51 14.87 7.07 -0.82
C GLY A 51 16.28 7.21 -0.25
N LYS A 52 16.58 6.53 0.86
CA LYS A 52 17.94 6.50 1.43
C LYS A 52 18.95 5.88 0.48
N THR A 53 18.56 4.83 -0.22
CA THR A 53 19.38 4.15 -1.23
C THR A 53 19.78 5.12 -2.36
N PHE A 54 18.84 5.93 -2.86
CA PHE A 54 19.17 6.93 -3.89
C PHE A 54 20.10 8.03 -3.40
N VAL A 55 19.95 8.49 -2.16
CA VAL A 55 20.89 9.44 -1.56
C VAL A 55 22.29 8.83 -1.51
N SER A 56 22.42 7.59 -1.00
CA SER A 56 23.70 6.87 -0.96
C SER A 56 24.33 6.66 -2.35
N PHE A 57 23.50 6.39 -3.36
CA PHE A 57 23.96 6.27 -4.75
C PHE A 57 24.48 7.59 -5.32
N ALA A 58 23.81 8.70 -5.02
CA ALA A 58 24.29 10.03 -5.39
C ALA A 58 25.64 10.34 -4.73
N ASP A 59 25.78 10.05 -3.42
CA ASP A 59 27.02 10.24 -2.67
C ASP A 59 28.17 9.37 -3.20
N SER A 60 27.84 8.20 -3.77
CA SER A 60 28.82 7.23 -4.29
C SER A 60 29.08 7.37 -5.79
N ASN A 61 28.57 8.42 -6.45
CA ASN A 61 28.65 8.62 -7.91
C ASN A 61 28.16 7.42 -8.73
N VAL A 62 27.08 6.77 -8.32
CA VAL A 62 26.40 5.77 -9.14
C VAL A 62 25.59 6.52 -10.20
N LEU A 63 26.08 6.51 -11.44
CA LEU A 63 25.52 7.30 -12.55
C LEU A 63 24.63 6.49 -13.51
N GLU A 64 24.71 5.16 -13.47
CA GLU A 64 24.03 4.29 -14.43
C GLU A 64 23.23 3.20 -13.72
N PHE A 65 21.97 3.06 -14.14
CA PHE A 65 21.12 1.94 -13.79
C PHE A 65 20.77 1.17 -15.06
N SER A 66 20.66 -0.16 -14.93
CA SER A 66 20.13 -0.95 -16.04
C SER A 66 18.69 -0.52 -16.35
N PRO A 67 18.25 -0.58 -17.63
CA PRO A 67 16.86 -0.29 -17.98
C PRO A 67 15.84 -1.15 -17.20
N GLU A 68 16.19 -2.42 -16.93
CA GLU A 68 15.38 -3.33 -16.13
C GLU A 68 15.21 -2.80 -14.70
N SER A 69 16.31 -2.39 -14.05
CA SER A 69 16.27 -1.84 -12.69
C SER A 69 15.41 -0.58 -12.59
N LEU A 70 15.52 0.33 -13.58
CA LEU A 70 14.69 1.54 -13.63
C LEU A 70 13.21 1.22 -13.85
N CYS A 71 12.92 0.24 -14.70
CA CYS A 71 11.55 -0.19 -14.95
C CYS A 71 10.91 -0.79 -13.69
N GLN A 72 11.58 -1.75 -13.04
CA GLN A 72 11.06 -2.38 -11.82
C GLN A 72 10.89 -1.37 -10.68
N LEU A 73 11.83 -0.44 -10.56
CA LEU A 73 11.72 0.68 -9.64
C LEU A 73 10.47 1.53 -9.91
N GLY A 74 10.25 1.93 -11.16
CA GLY A 74 9.08 2.70 -11.57
C GLY A 74 7.77 1.96 -11.24
N HIS A 75 7.71 0.66 -11.52
CA HIS A 75 6.56 -0.17 -11.19
C HIS A 75 6.32 -0.26 -9.67
N GLY A 76 7.38 -0.45 -8.87
CA GLY A 76 7.27 -0.49 -7.41
C GLY A 76 6.78 0.84 -6.81
N LEU A 77 7.31 1.95 -7.32
CA LEU A 77 6.87 3.30 -6.92
C LEU A 77 5.40 3.55 -7.28
N LEU A 78 5.00 3.22 -8.50
CA LEU A 78 3.62 3.39 -8.96
C LEU A 78 2.65 2.50 -8.17
N ALA A 79 3.01 1.23 -7.93
CA ALA A 79 2.21 0.34 -7.11
C ALA A 79 2.03 0.86 -5.69
N SER A 80 3.12 1.31 -5.05
CA SER A 80 3.06 1.88 -3.71
C SER A 80 2.19 3.13 -3.66
N ALA A 81 2.31 4.02 -4.65
CA ALA A 81 1.51 5.24 -4.76
C ALA A 81 0.00 4.97 -4.90
N LEU A 82 -0.38 3.84 -5.51
CA LEU A 82 -1.79 3.44 -5.67
C LEU A 82 -2.34 2.67 -4.46
N LEU A 83 -1.52 1.81 -3.86
CA LEU A 83 -1.92 0.92 -2.76
C LEU A 83 -1.97 1.63 -1.42
N ILE A 84 -1.02 2.51 -1.10
CA ILE A 84 -1.00 3.24 0.18
C ILE A 84 -2.33 3.97 0.43
N PRO A 85 -2.86 4.79 -0.51
CA PRO A 85 -4.15 5.45 -0.30
C PRO A 85 -5.32 4.46 -0.15
N ALA A 86 -5.30 3.35 -0.89
CA ALA A 86 -6.35 2.34 -0.82
C ALA A 86 -6.37 1.65 0.55
N LEU A 87 -5.19 1.30 1.09
CA LEU A 87 -5.01 0.71 2.42
C LEU A 87 -5.47 1.68 3.52
N ILE A 88 -5.08 2.96 3.45
CA ILE A 88 -5.53 3.98 4.40
C ILE A 88 -7.06 4.15 4.36
N GLN A 89 -7.66 4.11 3.17
CA GLN A 89 -9.11 4.24 3.02
C GLN A 89 -9.85 3.08 3.68
N ILE A 90 -9.40 1.85 3.47
CA ILE A 90 -10.07 0.67 4.04
C ILE A 90 -9.84 0.55 5.54
N GLN A 91 -8.64 0.88 6.03
CA GLN A 91 -8.35 1.00 7.46
C GLN A 91 -9.35 1.94 8.15
N LYS A 92 -9.48 3.18 7.64
CA LYS A 92 -10.43 4.17 8.18
C LYS A 92 -11.89 3.74 8.09
N SER A 93 -12.21 2.87 7.14
CA SER A 93 -13.58 2.34 7.00
C SER A 93 -13.84 1.27 8.05
N ALA A 94 -12.87 0.38 8.29
CA ALA A 94 -12.92 -0.61 9.35
C ALA A 94 -12.95 0.04 10.75
N GLU A 95 -12.09 1.01 11.03
CA GLU A 95 -12.09 1.77 12.31
C GLU A 95 -13.46 2.42 12.60
N ARG A 96 -14.08 3.03 11.58
CA ARG A 96 -15.42 3.62 11.71
C ARG A 96 -16.50 2.58 11.99
N GLN A 97 -16.39 1.41 11.36
CA GLN A 97 -17.35 0.33 11.58
C GLN A 97 -17.28 -0.17 13.03
N ILE A 98 -16.08 -0.35 13.59
CA ILE A 98 -15.87 -0.74 14.99
C ILE A 98 -16.56 0.25 15.94
N ILE A 99 -16.33 1.55 15.76
CA ILE A 99 -16.94 2.61 16.59
C ILE A 99 -18.47 2.57 16.51
N ASN A 100 -19.03 2.31 15.33
CA ASN A 100 -20.48 2.24 15.14
C ASN A 100 -21.09 0.99 15.80
N THR A 101 -20.41 -0.15 15.80
CA THR A 101 -20.84 -1.34 16.56
C THR A 101 -20.79 -1.11 18.07
N ASP A 102 -19.76 -0.45 18.59
CA ASP A 102 -19.62 -0.17 20.02
C ASP A 102 -20.66 0.84 20.55
N THR A 103 -21.18 1.72 19.69
CA THR A 103 -22.20 2.73 20.05
C THR A 103 -23.63 2.26 19.82
N GLY A 104 -23.84 1.15 19.12
CA GLY A 104 -25.17 0.57 18.83
C GLY A 104 -25.71 -0.37 19.92
N GLU A 105 -24.92 -0.69 20.95
CA GLU A 105 -25.31 -1.56 22.07
C GLU A 105 -25.72 -0.80 23.36
N ALA A 106 -26.00 0.51 23.27
CA ALA A 106 -26.42 1.35 24.41
C ALA A 106 -27.92 1.68 24.45
#